data_AF-A0A958SZG7-F1
#
_entry.id   AF-A0A958SZG7-F1
#
_cell.length_a   1.000
_cell.length_b   1.000
_cell.length_c   1.000
_cell.angle_alpha   90.00
_cell.angle_beta   90.00
_cell.angle_gamma   90.00
#
_symmetry.space_group_name_H-M   'P 1'
#
loop_
_entity.id
_entity.type
_entity.pdbx_description
1 polymer ?
#
loop_
_entity_poly.entity_id
_entity_poly.type
_entity_poly.pdbx_seq_one_letter_code
_entity_poly.pdbx_strand_id
1 'polypeptide(L)' 'MRTIVTYIIFFFTLNLMAQEVAVLKYGGGGDWYGNPTSLPNLVAFCNANIETRINEKVETVEAG' A
#
# COMPACT_ATOMS: atom_id res chain seq x y z
N MET A 1 -9.63 23.59 -30.36
CA MET A 1 -9.34 24.11 -29.00
C MET A 1 -10.16 23.40 -27.92
N ARG A 2 -11.49 23.31 -28.02
CA ARG A 2 -12.33 22.64 -27.00
C ARG A 2 -11.97 21.17 -26.73
N THR A 3 -11.71 20.40 -27.79
CA THR A 3 -11.30 18.98 -27.69
C THR A 3 -9.95 18.80 -27.01
N ILE A 4 -8.97 19.67 -27.31
CA ILE A 4 -7.64 19.66 -26.69
C ILE A 4 -7.74 19.91 -25.18
N VAL A 5 -8.57 20.88 -24.77
CA VAL A 5 -8.82 21.17 -23.35
C VAL A 5 -9.45 19.96 -22.64
N THR A 6 -10.39 19.27 -23.29
CA THR A 6 -10.99 18.04 -22.73
C THR A 6 -9.96 16.94 -22.52
N TYR A 7 -9.04 16.72 -23.47
CA TYR A 7 -7.96 15.72 -23.31
C TYR A 7 -6.96 16.09 -22.20
N ILE A 8 -6.64 17.38 -22.04
CA ILE A 8 -5.75 17.85 -20.97
C ILE A 8 -6.38 17.62 -19.58
N ILE A 9 -7.68 17.90 -19.44
CA ILE A 9 -8.40 17.66 -18.18
C ILE A 9 -8.45 16.16 -17.85
N PHE A 10 -8.71 15.31 -18.86
CA PHE A 10 -8.73 13.85 -18.66
C PHE A 10 -7.36 13.31 -18.23
N PHE A 11 -6.27 13.79 -18.83
CA PHE A 11 -4.92 13.38 -18.45
C PHE A 11 -4.56 13.74 -16.99
N PHE A 12 -5.04 14.88 -16.50
CA PHE A 12 -4.78 15.34 -15.13
C PHE A 12 -5.46 14.46 -14.07
N THR A 13 -6.50 13.71 -14.44
CA THR A 13 -7.23 12.81 -13.52
C THR A 13 -6.62 11.42 -13.36
N LEU A 14 -5.54 11.07 -14.07
CA LEU A 14 -4.97 9.72 -14.10
C LEU A 14 -3.99 9.41 -12.95
N ASN A 15 -4.05 10.12 -11.82
CA ASN A 15 -3.19 9.83 -10.68
C ASN A 15 -3.69 8.58 -9.95
N LEU A 16 -3.09 7.43 -10.26
CA LEU A 16 -3.31 6.17 -9.54
C LEU A 16 -2.24 6.03 -8.44
N MET A 17 -2.69 5.88 -7.20
CA MET A 17 -1.84 5.52 -6.06
C MET A 17 -2.06 4.03 -5.75
N ALA A 18 -0.98 3.27 -5.59
CA ALA A 18 -1.06 1.89 -5.12
C ALA A 18 -1.23 1.85 -3.60
N GLN A 19 -1.76 0.75 -3.06
CA GLN A 19 -1.81 0.51 -1.61
C GLN A 19 -0.48 -0.08 -1.08
N GLU A 20 -0.11 0.32 0.14
CA GLU A 20 0.97 -0.28 0.93
C GLU A 20 0.42 -0.95 2.19
N VAL A 21 1.23 -1.82 2.79
CA VAL A 21 0.94 -2.50 4.06
C VAL A 21 1.98 -2.09 5.08
N ALA A 22 1.54 -1.73 6.28
CA ALA A 22 2.38 -1.40 7.42
C ALA A 22 1.88 -2.12 8.66
N VAL A 23 2.80 -2.41 9.59
CA VAL A 23 2.41 -2.85 10.92
C VAL A 23 2.06 -1.57 11.73
N LEU A 24 1.01 -1.60 12.56
CA LEU A 24 0.58 -0.45 13.38
C LEU A 24 1.02 -0.63 14.84
N LYS A 25 1.90 0.24 15.34
CA LYS A 25 2.38 0.27 16.71
C LYS A 25 1.43 1.09 17.57
N TYR A 26 0.88 0.45 18.59
CA TYR A 26 -0.02 1.06 19.56
C TYR A 26 0.28 0.56 20.99
N GLY A 27 -0.12 1.33 22.01
CA GLY A 27 0.28 1.09 23.40
C GLY A 27 -0.22 -0.23 24.04
N GLY A 28 -1.16 -0.93 23.41
CA GLY A 28 -1.74 -2.19 23.89
C GLY A 28 -0.90 -3.43 23.59
N GLY A 29 0.15 -3.32 22.78
CA GLY A 29 1.23 -4.30 22.64
C GLY A 29 0.93 -5.61 21.91
N GLY A 30 -0.29 -6.15 21.98
CA GLY A 30 -0.56 -7.53 21.54
C GLY A 30 -0.12 -7.85 20.11
N ASP A 31 -0.65 -7.13 19.12
CA ASP A 31 -0.49 -7.51 17.72
C ASP A 31 0.80 -6.96 17.09
N TRP A 32 1.32 -5.83 17.58
CA TRP A 32 2.56 -5.23 17.08
C TRP A 32 3.82 -6.01 17.52
N TYR A 33 3.79 -6.65 18.69
CA TYR A 33 4.89 -7.53 19.14
C TYR A 33 4.82 -8.93 18.52
N GLY A 34 3.78 -9.22 17.73
CA GLY A 34 3.56 -10.50 17.07
C GLY A 34 4.54 -10.79 15.94
N ASN A 35 4.56 -12.06 15.50
CA ASN A 35 5.43 -12.62 14.45
C ASN A 35 5.83 -11.62 13.35
N PRO A 36 7.09 -11.12 13.35
CA PRO A 36 7.53 -10.07 12.42
C PRO A 36 7.57 -10.53 10.95
N THR A 37 7.48 -11.84 10.70
CA THR A 37 7.50 -12.40 9.34
C THR A 37 6.11 -12.52 8.70
N SER A 38 5.03 -12.38 9.47
CA SER A 38 3.66 -12.61 8.97
C SER A 38 3.28 -11.68 7.81
N LEU A 39 3.54 -10.38 7.92
CA LEU A 39 3.19 -9.43 6.87
C LEU A 39 4.08 -9.54 5.62
N PRO A 40 5.42 -9.65 5.72
CA PRO A 40 6.26 -9.93 4.54
C PRO A 40 5.84 -11.21 3.80
N ASN A 41 5.51 -12.29 4.52
CA ASN A 41 5.05 -13.54 3.91
C ASN A 41 3.70 -13.38 3.22
N LEU A 42 2.77 -12.63 3.82
CA LEU A 42 1.48 -12.31 3.20
C LEU A 42 1.67 -11.48 1.92
N VAL A 43 2.54 -10.47 1.95
CA VAL A 43 2.86 -9.65 0.78
C VAL A 43 3.44 -10.51 -0.33
N ALA A 44 4.42 -11.37 -0.03
CA ALA A 44 5.01 -12.29 -1.00
C ALA A 44 3.96 -13.23 -1.61
N PHE A 45 3.05 -13.77 -0.78
CA PHE A 45 1.94 -14.59 -1.25
C PHE A 45 1.01 -13.82 -2.19
N CYS A 46 0.59 -12.61 -1.84
CA CYS A 46 -0.30 -11.80 -2.68
C CYS A 46 0.36 -11.42 -4.01
N ASN A 47 1.64 -11.00 -3.97
CA ASN A 47 2.40 -10.65 -5.17
C ASN A 47 2.50 -11.86 -6.12
N ALA A 48 2.62 -13.08 -5.59
CA ALA A 48 2.70 -14.31 -6.37
C ALA A 48 1.35 -14.82 -6.90
N ASN A 49 0.25 -14.63 -6.17
CA ASN A 49 -1.03 -15.30 -6.47
C ASN A 49 -2.10 -14.38 -7.08
N ILE A 50 -2.05 -13.08 -6.80
CA ILE A 50 -3.04 -12.09 -7.29
C ILE A 50 -2.37 -10.87 -7.94
N GLU A 51 -1.10 -11.02 -8.33
CA GLU A 51 -0.33 -10.04 -9.11
C GLU A 51 -0.27 -8.63 -8.49
N THR A 52 -0.30 -8.55 -7.16
CA THR A 52 -0.04 -7.28 -6.47
C THR A 52 1.42 -6.85 -6.63
N ARG A 53 1.68 -5.57 -6.39
CA ARG A 53 3.04 -4.98 -6.38
C ARG A 53 3.32 -4.29 -5.05
N ILE A 54 2.90 -4.92 -3.96
CA ILE A 54 3.09 -4.38 -2.60
C ILE A 54 4.56 -4.57 -2.21
N ASN A 55 5.13 -3.57 -1.55
CA ASN A 55 6.50 -3.63 -1.06
C ASN A 55 6.62 -4.69 0.05
N GLU A 56 7.53 -5.65 -0.13
CA GLU A 56 7.82 -6.69 0.88
C GLU A 56 8.46 -6.12 2.14
N LYS A 57 9.11 -4.95 2.03
CA LYS A 57 9.60 -4.21 3.19
C LYS A 57 8.43 -3.47 3.84
N VAL A 58 7.83 -4.13 4.82
CA VAL A 58 6.72 -3.61 5.61
C VAL A 58 7.25 -2.60 6.64
N GLU A 59 6.70 -1.39 6.65
CA GLU A 59 7.10 -0.32 7.56
C GLU A 59 6.35 -0.40 8.90
N THR A 60 6.95 0.22 9.92
CA THR A 60 6.35 0.42 11.25
C THR A 60 5.73 1.81 11.32
N VAL A 61 4.45 1.93 11.65
CA VAL A 61 3.81 3.24 11.86
C VAL A 61 3.21 3.36 13.26
N GLU A 62 3.19 4.55 13.83
CA GLU A 62 2.60 4.81 15.14
C GLU A 62 1.18 5.37 14.98
N ALA A 63 0.29 5.00 15.90
CA ALA A 63 -1.00 5.70 16.04
C ALA A 63 -0.71 7.12 16.57
N GLY A 64 -1.13 8.14 15.81
CA GLY A 64 -0.94 9.55 16.15
C GLY A 64 -1.69 10.00 17.40
#